data_AF-A0A6B2M3R9-F1
#
_entry.id   AF-A0A6B2M3R9-F1
#
_cell.length_a   1.000
_cell.length_b   1.000
_cell.length_c   1.000
_cell.angle_alpha   90.00
_cell.angle_beta   90.00
_cell.angle_gamma   90.00
#
_symmetry.space_group_name_H-M   'P 1'
#
loop_
_entity.id
_entity.type
_entity.pdbx_description
1 polymer ?
#
loop_
_entity_poly.entity_id
_entity_poly.type
_entity_poly.pdbx_seq_one_letter_code
_entity_poly.pdbx_strand_id
1 'polypeptide(L)'
;MKGLLSYAGLALNILIRFLLLTAAITLAGALCGAVLFVLVGMLWNMDFTLGELIRNGLFDGGFLALIWAPGISFVALVVQAHKRKENSGA
;
A
#
# COMPACT_ATOMS: atom_id res chain seq x y z
N MET A 1 -8.69 17.62 30.63
CA MET A 1 -8.12 18.12 29.34
C MET A 1 -6.85 17.39 28.88
N LYS A 2 -5.84 17.13 29.73
CA LYS A 2 -4.58 16.48 29.30
C LYS A 2 -4.75 15.07 28.69
N GLY A 3 -5.66 14.25 29.21
CA GLY A 3 -5.92 12.91 28.67
C GLY A 3 -6.54 12.92 27.27
N LEU A 4 -7.44 13.87 26.97
CA LEU A 4 -8.17 13.91 25.70
C LEU A 4 -7.27 14.33 24.52
N LEU A 5 -6.33 15.25 24.77
CA LEU A 5 -5.27 15.63 23.81
C LEU A 5 -4.30 14.48 23.52
N SER A 6 -4.04 13.61 24.50
CA SER A 6 -3.17 12.44 24.33
C SER A 6 -3.80 11.38 23.43
N TYR A 7 -5.09 11.08 23.61
CA TYR A 7 -5.82 10.15 22.73
C TYR A 7 -5.93 10.66 21.30
N ALA A 8 -6.19 11.96 21.12
CA ALA A 8 -6.23 12.58 19.80
C ALA A 8 -4.89 12.47 19.06
N GLY A 9 -3.76 12.70 19.75
CA GLY A 9 -2.43 12.55 19.16
C GLY A 9 -2.11 11.10 18.77
N LEU A 10 -2.55 10.12 19.58
CA LEU A 10 -2.36 8.71 19.28
C LEU A 10 -3.20 8.26 18.06
N ALA A 11 -4.46 8.70 18.00
CA ALA A 11 -5.34 8.43 16.87
C ALA A 11 -4.78 9.02 15.55
N LEU A 12 -4.28 10.26 15.59
CA LEU A 12 -3.67 10.90 14.44
C LEU A 12 -2.43 10.14 13.95
N ASN A 13 -1.59 9.65 14.86
CA ASN A 13 -0.39 8.88 14.51
C ASN A 13 -0.75 7.56 13.82
N ILE A 14 -1.74 6.83 14.35
CA ILE A 14 -2.24 5.59 13.74
C ILE A 14 -2.80 5.88 12.34
N LEU A 15 -3.58 6.94 12.19
CA LEU A 15 -4.14 7.35 10.90
C LEU A 15 -3.05 7.67 9.88
N ILE A 16 -2.03 8.45 10.26
CA ILE A 16 -0.91 8.77 9.36
C ILE A 16 -0.19 7.50 8.91
N ARG A 17 0.12 6.59 9.85
CA ARG A 17 0.78 5.32 9.51
C ARG A 17 -0.06 4.46 8.57
N PHE A 18 -1.37 4.40 8.81
CA PHE A 18 -2.31 3.68 7.97
C PHE A 18 -2.32 4.23 6.54
N LEU A 19 -2.40 5.56 6.40
CA LEU A 19 -2.40 6.23 5.09
C LEU A 19 -1.07 6.02 4.35
N LEU A 20 0.07 6.19 5.04
CA LEU A 20 1.39 5.98 4.45
C LEU A 20 1.58 4.53 3.98
N LEU A 21 1.16 3.55 4.77
CA LEU A 21 1.29 2.15 4.41
C LEU A 21 0.39 1.78 3.23
N THR A 22 -0.84 2.32 3.21
CA THR A 22 -1.78 2.12 2.10
C THR A 22 -1.23 2.72 0.80
N ALA A 23 -0.69 3.94 0.88
CA ALA A 23 -0.04 4.61 -0.26
C ALA A 23 1.19 3.83 -0.76
N ALA A 24 2.02 3.32 0.16
CA ALA A 24 3.20 2.53 -0.19
C ALA A 24 2.84 1.22 -0.92
N ILE A 25 1.84 0.48 -0.43
CA ILE A 25 1.36 -0.75 -1.08
C ILE A 25 0.77 -0.44 -2.46
N THR A 26 -0.02 0.62 -2.56
CA THR A 26 -0.61 1.05 -3.85
C THR A 26 0.46 1.42 -4.86
N LEU A 27 1.48 2.19 -4.44
CA LEU A 27 2.61 2.57 -5.29
C LEU A 27 3.42 1.35 -5.73
N ALA A 28 3.67 0.41 -4.82
CA ALA A 28 4.34 -0.84 -5.14
C ALA A 28 3.55 -1.67 -6.17
N GLY A 29 2.23 -1.73 -6.02
CA GLY A 29 1.33 -2.36 -6.99
C GLY A 29 1.36 -1.70 -8.37
N ALA A 30 1.33 -0.37 -8.42
CA ALA A 30 1.45 0.37 -9.68
C ALA A 30 2.77 0.09 -10.39
N LEU A 31 3.89 0.16 -9.67
CA LEU A 31 5.21 -0.13 -10.24
C LEU A 31 5.33 -1.59 -10.71
N CYS A 32 4.80 -2.53 -9.92
CA CYS A 32 4.76 -3.93 -10.31
C CYS A 32 3.92 -4.16 -11.57
N GLY A 33 2.74 -3.54 -11.65
CA GLY A 33 1.88 -3.59 -12.82
C GLY A 33 2.55 -3.01 -14.07
N ALA A 34 3.25 -1.88 -13.95
CA ALA A 34 4.01 -1.28 -15.03
C ALA A 34 5.07 -2.24 -15.60
N VAL A 35 5.85 -2.88 -14.72
CA VAL A 35 6.86 -3.87 -15.12
C VAL A 35 6.21 -5.09 -15.75
N LEU A 36 5.15 -5.63 -15.15
CA LEU A 36 4.45 -6.81 -15.65
C LEU A 36 3.83 -6.57 -17.03
N PHE A 37 3.16 -5.44 -17.25
CA PHE A 37 2.57 -5.11 -18.55
C PHE A 37 3.62 -4.95 -19.64
N VAL A 38 4.78 -4.36 -19.34
CA VAL A 38 5.88 -4.28 -20.31
C VAL A 38 6.40 -5.66 -20.66
N LEU A 39 6.66 -6.51 -19.66
CA LEU A 39 7.15 -7.88 -19.89
C LEU A 39 6.16 -8.71 -20.68
N VAL A 40 4.87 -8.66 -20.31
CA VAL A 40 3.79 -9.37 -20.99
C VAL A 40 3.61 -8.85 -22.42
N GLY A 41 3.59 -7.53 -22.62
CA GLY A 41 3.46 -6.92 -23.94
C GLY A 41 4.59 -7.29 -24.88
N MET A 42 5.83 -7.34 -24.37
CA MET A 42 7.00 -7.81 -25.14
C MET A 42 6.93 -9.31 -25.45
N LEU A 43 6.51 -10.15 -24.50
CA LEU A 43 6.41 -11.60 -24.69
C LEU A 43 5.30 -12.00 -25.68
N TRP A 44 4.21 -11.25 -25.72
CA TRP A 44 3.06 -11.52 -26.59
C TRP A 44 3.05 -10.75 -27.91
N ASN A 45 4.08 -9.95 -28.21
CA ASN A 45 4.13 -9.05 -29.39
C ASN A 45 2.86 -8.21 -29.54
N MET A 46 2.40 -7.59 -28.46
CA MET A 46 1.19 -6.76 -28.51
C MET A 46 1.48 -5.47 -29.29
N ASP A 47 0.52 -5.02 -30.10
CA ASP A 47 0.60 -3.78 -30.91
C ASP A 47 0.44 -2.50 -30.06
N PHE A 48 1.07 -2.44 -28.89
CA PHE A 48 1.08 -1.27 -28.02
C PHE A 48 2.48 -0.66 -27.96
N THR A 49 2.52 0.67 -27.85
CA THR A 49 3.77 1.37 -27.58
C THR A 49 4.24 1.11 -26.15
N LEU A 50 5.55 1.25 -25.90
CA LEU A 50 6.11 1.09 -24.56
C LEU A 50 5.45 2.03 -23.53
N GLY A 51 5.12 3.26 -23.95
CA GLY A 51 4.44 4.23 -23.10
C GLY A 51 3.03 3.82 -22.70
N GLU A 52 2.27 3.20 -23.61
CA GLU A 52 0.92 2.68 -23.33
C GLU A 52 0.97 1.49 -22.38
N LEU A 53 1.93 0.57 -22.56
CA LEU A 53 2.12 -0.57 -21.66
C LEU A 53 2.44 -0.12 -20.23
N ILE A 54 3.37 0.83 -20.07
CA ILE A 54 3.73 1.39 -18.76
C ILE A 54 2.52 2.09 -18.14
N ARG A 55 1.82 2.93 -18.91
CA ARG A 55 0.65 3.66 -18.40
C ARG A 55 -0.46 2.70 -17.96
N ASN A 56 -0.80 1.71 -18.78
CA ASN A 56 -1.84 0.73 -18.46
C ASN A 56 -1.44 -0.09 -17.23
N GLY A 57 -0.19 -0.55 -17.16
CA GLY A 57 0.31 -1.28 -16.00
C GLY A 57 0.33 -0.45 -14.71
N LEU A 58 0.68 0.83 -14.76
CA LEU A 58 0.62 1.73 -13.60
C LEU A 58 -0.82 1.88 -13.08
N PHE A 59 -1.79 2.09 -13.99
CA PHE A 59 -3.18 2.28 -13.63
C PHE A 59 -3.81 0.99 -13.10
N ASP A 60 -3.70 -0.11 -13.83
CA ASP A 60 -4.33 -1.38 -13.46
C ASP A 60 -3.66 -1.97 -12.22
N GLY A 61 -2.32 -1.97 -12.16
CA GLY A 61 -1.56 -2.46 -11.01
C GLY A 61 -1.83 -1.62 -9.76
N GLY A 62 -1.89 -0.30 -9.91
CA GLY A 62 -2.20 0.62 -8.82
C GLY A 62 -3.63 0.42 -8.32
N PHE A 63 -4.61 0.33 -9.22
CA PHE A 63 -6.01 0.11 -8.89
C PHE A 63 -6.23 -1.21 -8.17
N LEU A 64 -5.68 -2.32 -8.69
CA LEU A 64 -5.78 -3.64 -8.07
C LEU A 64 -5.15 -3.66 -6.67
N ALA A 65 -3.98 -3.03 -6.50
CA ALA A 65 -3.34 -2.94 -5.19
C ALA A 65 -4.14 -2.05 -4.22
N LEU A 66 -4.72 -0.95 -4.71
CA LEU A 66 -5.52 -0.03 -3.89
C LEU A 66 -6.75 -0.71 -3.27
N ILE A 67 -7.37 -1.67 -3.96
CA ILE A 67 -8.51 -2.43 -3.42
C ILE A 67 -8.13 -3.15 -2.12
N TRP A 68 -6.92 -3.72 -2.06
CA TRP A 68 -6.46 -4.53 -0.92
C TRP A 68 -5.58 -3.77 0.07
N ALA A 69 -4.95 -2.68 -0.35
CA ALA A 69 -4.00 -1.92 0.46
C ALA A 69 -4.56 -1.42 1.80
N PRO A 70 -5.82 -0.94 1.91
CA PRO A 70 -6.42 -0.57 3.20
C PRO A 70 -6.51 -1.76 4.17
N GLY A 71 -6.98 -2.91 3.68
CA GLY A 71 -7.13 -4.13 4.49
C GLY A 71 -5.79 -4.64 5.00
N ILE A 72 -4.79 -4.71 4.11
CA ILE A 72 -3.42 -5.11 4.47
C ILE A 72 -2.82 -4.14 5.49
N SER A 73 -3.00 -2.83 5.29
CA SER A 73 -2.49 -1.82 6.20
C SER A 73 -3.10 -1.92 7.59
N PHE A 74 -4.40 -2.18 7.68
CA PHE A 74 -5.08 -2.41 8.95
C PHE A 74 -4.51 -3.62 9.69
N VAL A 75 -4.40 -4.77 9.01
CA VAL A 75 -3.84 -6.00 9.60
C VAL A 75 -2.40 -5.79 10.05
N ALA A 76 -1.57 -5.13 9.24
CA ALA A 76 -0.17 -4.85 9.57
C ALA A 76 -0.03 -4.01 10.85
N LEU A 77 -0.88 -2.99 11.01
CA LEU A 77 -0.90 -2.16 12.23
C LEU A 77 -1.36 -2.94 13.46
N VAL A 78 -2.38 -3.81 13.31
CA VAL A 78 -2.83 -4.69 14.40
C VAL A 78 -1.74 -5.66 14.82
N VAL A 79 -1.07 -6.31 13.86
CA VAL A 79 0.06 -7.21 14.13
C VAL A 79 1.21 -6.45 14.82
N GLN A 80 1.53 -5.24 14.37
CA GLN A 80 2.55 -4.41 15.00
C GLN A 80 2.18 -4.03 16.45
N ALA A 81 0.92 -3.69 16.71
CA ALA A 81 0.44 -3.40 18.06
C ALA A 81 0.50 -4.64 18.97
N HIS A 82 0.12 -5.80 18.46
CA HIS A 82 0.21 -7.06 19.18
C HIS A 82 1.65 -7.40 19.57
N LYS A 83 2.59 -7.34 18.61
CA LYS A 83 4.01 -7.57 18.86
C LYS A 83 4.62 -6.60 19.89
N ARG A 84 4.19 -5.33 19.87
CA ARG A 84 4.62 -4.34 20.88
C ARG A 84 4.15 -4.72 22.28
N LYS A 85 2.91 -5.21 22.41
CA LYS A 85 2.37 -5.67 23.70
C LYS A 85 3.17 -6.86 24.24
N GLU A 86 3.46 -7.84 23.38
CA GLU A 86 4.26 -9.02 23.73
C GLU A 86 5.66 -8.62 24.23
N ASN A 87 6.36 -7.75 23.51
CA ASN A 87 7.70 -7.29 23.87
C ASN A 87 7.76 -6.35 25.10
N SER A 88 6.63 -5.82 25.56
CA SER A 88 6.57 -4.93 26.73
C SER A 88 6.13 -5.66 28.01
N GLY A 89 5.72 -6.92 27.89
CA GLY A 89 5.35 -7.80 29.01
C GLY A 89 6.45 -8.80 29.41
N ALA A 90 7.62 -8.73 28.76
CA ALA A 90 8.87 -9.39 29.12
C ALA A 90 9.83 -8.36 29.73
#